data_AF-A0A5C5UXE3-F1
#
_entry.id   AF-A0A5C5UXE3-F1
#
_cell.length_a   1.000
_cell.length_b   1.000
_cell.length_c   1.000
_cell.angle_alpha   90.00
_cell.angle_beta   90.00
_cell.angle_gamma   90.00
#
_symmetry.space_group_name_H-M   'P 1'
#
loop_
_entity.id
_entity.type
_entity.pdbx_description
1 polymer ?
#
loop_
_entity_poly.entity_id
_entity_poly.type
_entity_poly.pdbx_seq_one_letter_code
_entity_poly.pdbx_strand_id
1 'polypeptide(L)'
;MKISRITAQRGCTLREFYSRAAEEFPALSDILNGMVELIDYVEATISSPDVFGVTSHLRLRLVAKNDYRSETLVVIAPDVDVYDVSYELAPDFAPWDNAWVHGQARCVAEATEMIAIALLNNTHCRNDLGT
;
A
#
# COMPACT_ATOMS: atom_id res chain seq x y z
N MET A 1 3.64 -2.34 -12.46
CA MET A 1 4.51 -2.83 -11.37
C MET A 1 3.95 -4.15 -10.85
N LYS A 2 4.68 -4.96 -10.09
CA LYS A 2 4.12 -6.12 -9.37
C LYS A 2 4.13 -5.92 -7.86
N ILE A 3 3.05 -6.33 -7.18
CA ILE A 3 2.93 -6.38 -5.72
C ILE A 3 2.89 -7.84 -5.27
N SER A 4 4.02 -8.34 -4.76
CA SER A 4 4.12 -9.71 -4.26
C SER A 4 3.95 -9.75 -2.74
N ARG A 5 3.13 -10.66 -2.20
CA ARG A 5 3.07 -10.82 -0.74
C ARG A 5 4.42 -11.30 -0.20
N ILE A 6 4.83 -10.80 0.96
CA ILE A 6 6.10 -11.21 1.57
C ILE A 6 6.13 -12.71 1.89
N THR A 7 7.30 -13.33 1.76
CA THR A 7 7.50 -14.79 1.95
C THR A 7 7.42 -15.24 3.40
N ALA A 8 7.39 -14.31 4.37
CA ALA A 8 7.10 -14.62 5.76
C ALA A 8 5.59 -14.86 5.99
N GLN A 9 4.72 -14.31 5.14
CA GLN A 9 3.27 -14.50 5.20
C GLN A 9 2.82 -15.53 4.16
N ARG A 10 3.29 -16.77 4.33
CA ARG A 10 2.99 -17.88 3.41
C ARG A 10 1.54 -18.34 3.55
N GLY A 11 1.06 -19.01 2.52
CA GLY A 11 -0.22 -19.74 2.55
C GLY A 11 -1.35 -19.08 1.77
N CYS A 12 -1.20 -17.83 1.34
CA CYS A 12 -2.06 -17.22 0.32
C CYS A 12 -1.47 -15.94 -0.28
N THR A 13 -1.90 -15.60 -1.48
CA THR A 13 -1.65 -14.32 -2.17
C THR A 13 -2.36 -13.16 -1.48
N LEU A 14 -2.06 -11.92 -1.88
CA LEU A 14 -2.79 -10.74 -1.36
C LEU A 14 -4.29 -10.80 -1.71
N ARG A 15 -4.61 -11.23 -2.94
CA ARG A 15 -5.98 -11.33 -3.44
C ARG A 15 -6.78 -12.33 -2.61
N GLU A 16 -6.22 -13.54 -2.43
CA GLU A 16 -6.82 -14.57 -1.58
C GLU A 16 -6.96 -14.12 -0.12
N PHE A 17 -6.01 -13.35 0.42
CA PHE A 17 -6.13 -12.78 1.76
C PHE A 17 -7.34 -11.86 1.88
N TYR A 18 -7.53 -10.93 0.93
CA TYR A 18 -8.63 -9.98 0.95
C TYR A 18 -9.99 -10.62 0.64
N SER A 19 -10.05 -11.54 -0.32
CA SER A 19 -11.29 -12.29 -0.60
C SER A 19 -11.75 -13.09 0.62
N ARG A 20 -10.83 -13.76 1.32
CA ARG A 20 -11.17 -14.46 2.58
C ARG A 20 -11.58 -13.50 3.69
N ALA A 21 -10.91 -12.35 3.81
CA ALA A 21 -11.30 -11.34 4.78
C ALA A 21 -12.72 -10.80 4.51
N ALA A 22 -13.12 -10.63 3.25
CA ALA A 22 -14.46 -10.19 2.89
C ALA A 22 -15.55 -11.19 3.36
N GLU A 23 -15.25 -12.49 3.33
CA GLU A 23 -16.12 -13.54 3.89
C GLU A 23 -16.16 -13.51 5.43
N GLU A 24 -15.01 -13.29 6.09
CA GLU A 24 -14.89 -13.24 7.55
C GLU A 24 -15.49 -11.96 8.17
N PHE A 25 -15.49 -10.85 7.42
CA PHE A 25 -15.97 -9.54 7.86
C PHE A 25 -17.04 -8.99 6.92
N PRO A 26 -18.29 -9.50 6.95
CA PRO A 26 -19.33 -9.12 6.00
C PRO A 26 -19.64 -7.62 5.96
N ALA A 27 -19.51 -6.93 7.10
CA ALA A 27 -19.74 -5.48 7.19
C ALA A 27 -18.69 -4.65 6.41
N LEU A 28 -17.55 -5.24 6.06
CA LEU A 28 -16.48 -4.63 5.27
C LEU A 28 -16.29 -5.34 3.92
N SER A 29 -17.20 -6.23 3.53
CA SER A 29 -17.03 -7.09 2.35
C SER A 29 -16.78 -6.27 1.07
N ASP A 30 -17.55 -5.20 0.88
CA ASP A 30 -17.42 -4.36 -0.32
C ASP A 30 -16.04 -3.69 -0.40
N ILE A 31 -15.57 -3.05 0.68
CA ILE A 31 -14.25 -2.41 0.68
C ILE A 31 -13.10 -3.44 0.61
N LEU A 32 -13.26 -4.62 1.21
CA LEU A 32 -12.26 -5.70 1.15
C LEU A 32 -12.17 -6.32 -0.25
N ASN A 33 -13.29 -6.50 -0.94
CA ASN A 33 -13.28 -6.84 -2.38
C ASN A 33 -12.68 -5.70 -3.21
N GLY A 34 -12.98 -4.45 -2.83
CA GLY A 34 -12.35 -3.26 -3.40
C GLY A 34 -10.84 -3.21 -3.21
N MET A 35 -10.27 -3.85 -2.18
CA MET A 35 -8.81 -3.98 -2.04
C MET A 35 -8.21 -4.93 -3.09
N VAL A 36 -8.94 -5.96 -3.52
CA VAL A 36 -8.52 -6.84 -4.62
C VAL A 36 -8.47 -6.05 -5.92
N GLU A 37 -9.54 -5.30 -6.20
CA GLU A 37 -9.61 -4.42 -7.37
C GLU A 37 -8.50 -3.35 -7.34
N LEU A 38 -8.25 -2.75 -6.17
CA LEU A 38 -7.17 -1.79 -5.99
C LEU A 38 -5.80 -2.38 -6.33
N ILE A 39 -5.50 -3.61 -5.89
CA ILE A 39 -4.24 -4.28 -6.21
C ILE A 39 -4.12 -4.47 -7.73
N ASP A 40 -5.17 -4.97 -8.38
CA ASP A 40 -5.18 -5.18 -9.83
C ASP A 40 -4.97 -3.86 -10.60
N TYR A 41 -5.68 -2.81 -10.18
CA TYR A 41 -5.61 -1.51 -10.81
C TYR A 41 -4.24 -0.83 -10.61
N VAL A 42 -3.65 -0.95 -9.42
CA VAL A 42 -2.29 -0.45 -9.16
C VAL A 42 -1.25 -1.17 -10.02
N GLU A 43 -1.31 -2.50 -10.10
CA GLU A 43 -0.38 -3.28 -10.92
C GLU A 43 -0.47 -2.92 -12.41
N ALA A 44 -1.68 -2.63 -12.90
CA ALA A 44 -1.96 -2.24 -14.27
C ALA A 44 -1.59 -0.78 -14.59
N THR A 45 -1.77 0.14 -13.64
CA THR A 45 -1.64 1.60 -13.87
C THR A 45 -0.25 2.13 -13.54
N ILE A 46 0.37 1.66 -12.46
CA ILE A 46 1.61 2.28 -11.96
C ILE A 46 2.85 1.63 -12.58
N SER A 47 3.66 2.47 -13.23
CA SER A 47 5.00 2.12 -13.72
C SER A 47 6.04 2.48 -12.66
N SER A 48 6.33 1.53 -11.77
CA SER A 48 7.30 1.62 -10.66
C SER A 48 8.03 0.27 -10.52
N PRO A 49 9.21 0.20 -9.87
CA PRO A 49 9.81 -1.07 -9.48
C PRO A 49 8.83 -1.95 -8.70
N ASP A 50 9.06 -3.26 -8.76
CA ASP A 50 8.29 -4.23 -7.99
C ASP A 50 8.44 -4.00 -6.49
N VAL A 51 7.35 -4.21 -5.76
CA VAL A 51 7.28 -4.04 -4.31
C VAL A 51 6.68 -5.28 -3.66
N PHE A 52 6.78 -5.34 -2.33
CA PHE A 52 6.18 -6.39 -1.54
C PHE A 52 5.04 -5.87 -0.67
N GLY A 53 3.99 -6.68 -0.54
CA GLY A 53 2.85 -6.41 0.34
C GLY A 53 2.96 -7.17 1.65
N VAL A 54 2.79 -6.45 2.76
CA VAL A 54 2.63 -7.00 4.12
C VAL A 54 1.20 -6.73 4.56
N THR A 55 0.46 -7.76 4.95
CA THR A 55 -0.91 -7.59 5.47
C THR A 55 -0.97 -7.73 6.97
N SER A 56 -1.57 -6.78 7.68
CA SER A 56 -1.77 -6.85 9.14
C SER A 56 -2.99 -6.03 9.53
N HIS A 57 -3.89 -6.59 10.34
CA HIS A 57 -5.17 -5.96 10.70
C HIS A 57 -5.94 -5.40 9.49
N LEU A 58 -6.05 -6.21 8.42
CA LEU A 58 -6.66 -5.85 7.11
C LEU A 58 -5.92 -4.77 6.31
N ARG A 59 -4.90 -4.12 6.87
CA ARG A 59 -4.09 -3.11 6.15
C ARG A 59 -3.12 -3.76 5.19
N LEU A 60 -2.93 -3.15 4.03
CA LEU A 60 -1.86 -3.45 3.09
C LEU A 60 -0.74 -2.44 3.29
N ARG A 61 0.45 -2.93 3.56
CA ARG A 61 1.65 -2.11 3.62
C ARG A 61 2.59 -2.49 2.50
N LEU A 62 2.96 -1.52 1.67
CA LEU A 62 3.92 -1.72 0.60
C LEU A 62 5.32 -1.42 1.09
N VAL A 63 6.25 -2.32 0.79
CA VAL A 63 7.65 -2.25 1.21
C VAL A 63 8.56 -2.64 0.05
N ALA A 64 9.79 -2.12 0.04
CA ALA A 64 10.73 -2.34 -1.07
C ALA A 64 11.44 -3.69 -1.03
N LYS A 65 11.56 -4.30 0.15
CA LYS A 65 12.25 -5.59 0.35
C LYS A 65 11.27 -6.63 0.83
N ASN A 66 11.56 -7.89 0.53
CA ASN A 66 10.79 -9.04 0.98
C ASN A 66 11.01 -9.33 2.48
N ASP A 67 10.72 -8.34 3.34
CA ASP A 67 10.90 -8.39 4.79
C ASP A 67 9.88 -7.44 5.44
N TYR A 68 9.18 -7.89 6.47
CA TYR A 68 8.25 -7.05 7.23
C TYR A 68 8.95 -5.95 8.04
N ARG A 69 10.27 -6.04 8.23
CA ARG A 69 11.07 -4.98 8.86
C ARG A 69 11.55 -3.91 7.89
N SER A 70 11.31 -4.11 6.59
CA SER A 70 11.61 -3.09 5.58
C SER A 70 10.82 -1.82 5.87
N GLU A 71 11.45 -0.70 5.54
CA GLU A 71 10.82 0.61 5.47
C GLU A 71 9.51 0.55 4.69
N THR A 72 8.52 1.28 5.22
CA THR A 72 7.17 1.35 4.69
C THR A 72 7.08 2.46 3.66
N LEU A 73 6.73 2.11 2.43
CA LEU A 73 6.53 3.08 1.36
C LEU A 73 5.15 3.72 1.45
N VAL A 74 4.13 2.90 1.73
CA VAL A 74 2.74 3.33 1.89
C VAL A 74 1.96 2.30 2.70
N VAL A 75 0.98 2.77 3.48
CA VAL A 75 -0.02 1.99 4.18
C VAL A 75 -1.38 2.31 3.57
N ILE A 76 -2.12 1.26 3.20
CA ILE A 76 -3.52 1.33 2.76
C ILE A 76 -4.36 0.56 3.78
N ALA A 77 -5.33 1.22 4.41
CA ALA A 77 -6.28 0.58 5.29
C ALA A 77 -7.70 0.70 4.70
N PRO A 78 -8.44 -0.42 4.59
CA PRO A 78 -9.86 -0.34 4.30
C PRO A 78 -10.60 0.21 5.52
N ASP A 79 -11.47 1.19 5.31
CA ASP A 79 -12.45 1.69 6.28
C ASP A 79 -13.84 1.72 5.62
N VAL A 80 -14.87 2.11 6.35
CA VAL A 80 -16.25 2.19 5.85
C VAL A 80 -16.30 3.14 4.66
N ASP A 81 -16.51 2.57 3.47
CA ASP A 81 -16.65 3.24 2.17
C ASP A 81 -15.41 4.04 1.69
N VAL A 82 -14.25 3.90 2.34
CA VAL A 82 -13.03 4.62 1.95
C VAL A 82 -11.77 3.77 2.08
N TYR A 83 -10.75 4.15 1.31
CA TYR A 83 -9.38 3.70 1.45
C TYR A 83 -8.59 4.79 2.19
N ASP A 84 -8.15 4.51 3.42
CA ASP A 84 -7.20 5.36 4.11
C ASP A 84 -5.80 5.08 3.56
N VAL A 85 -5.17 6.08 2.95
CA VAL A 85 -3.83 5.98 2.40
C VAL A 85 -2.90 6.90 3.18
N SER A 86 -1.78 6.36 3.65
CA SER A 86 -0.79 7.13 4.40
C SER A 86 0.64 6.73 4.07
N TYR A 87 1.54 7.70 4.11
CA TYR A 87 2.96 7.51 3.83
C TYR A 87 3.80 8.57 4.54
N GLU A 88 5.06 8.25 4.79
CA GLU A 88 6.04 9.17 5.35
C GLU A 88 6.58 10.09 4.26
N LEU A 89 6.64 11.40 4.52
CA LEU A 89 7.26 12.38 3.63
C LEU A 89 8.77 12.18 3.61
N ALA A 90 9.38 12.32 2.43
CA ALA A 90 10.83 12.29 2.35
C ALA A 90 11.43 13.45 3.18
N PRO A 91 12.60 13.25 3.82
CA PRO A 91 13.18 14.23 4.74
C PRO A 91 13.29 15.65 4.18
N ASP A 92 13.61 15.79 2.89
CA ASP A 92 13.76 17.09 2.23
C ASP A 92 12.46 17.89 2.10
N PHE A 93 11.32 17.21 2.16
CA PHE A 93 9.99 17.83 2.09
C PHE A 93 9.28 17.82 3.46
N ALA A 94 9.84 17.14 4.45
CA ALA A 94 9.21 16.95 5.74
C ALA A 94 9.28 18.25 6.57
N PRO A 95 8.14 18.80 7.03
CA PRO A 95 8.14 19.98 7.90
C PRO A 95 8.69 19.70 9.31
N TRP A 96 8.74 18.44 9.71
CA TRP A 96 9.37 17.93 10.94
C TRP A 96 9.77 16.46 10.75
N ASP A 97 10.63 15.94 11.63
CA ASP A 97 11.13 14.57 11.55
C ASP A 97 9.99 13.53 11.56
N ASN A 98 10.06 12.57 10.65
CA ASN A 98 9.06 11.51 10.45
C ASN A 98 7.65 12.09 10.19
N ALA A 99 7.52 13.14 9.37
CA ALA A 99 6.21 13.67 9.00
C ALA A 99 5.42 12.69 8.13
N TRP A 100 4.15 12.45 8.46
CA TRP A 100 3.25 11.58 7.69
C TRP A 100 2.17 12.36 6.98
N VAL A 101 1.88 11.94 5.75
CA VAL A 101 0.68 12.34 5.01
C VAL A 101 -0.40 11.29 5.22
N HIS A 102 -1.62 11.76 5.44
CA HIS A 102 -2.81 10.95 5.54
C HIS A 102 -3.89 11.53 4.63
N GLY A 103 -4.56 10.68 3.87
CA GLY A 103 -5.75 11.06 3.13
C GLY A 103 -6.67 9.87 2.90
N GLN A 104 -7.87 10.18 2.42
CA GLN A 104 -8.91 9.19 2.17
C GLN A 104 -9.31 9.25 0.70
N ALA A 105 -9.45 8.09 0.09
CA ALA A 105 -9.96 7.94 -1.26
C ALA A 105 -11.30 7.20 -1.22
N ARG A 106 -12.28 7.63 -2.03
CA ARG A 106 -13.61 7.01 -2.10
C ARG A 106 -13.73 5.99 -3.23
N CYS A 107 -12.70 5.89 -4.08
CA CYS A 107 -12.66 4.93 -5.17
C CYS A 107 -11.23 4.45 -5.44
N VAL A 108 -11.12 3.35 -6.18
CA VAL A 108 -9.86 2.71 -6.57
C VAL A 108 -8.94 3.66 -7.34
N ALA A 109 -9.48 4.49 -8.24
CA ALA A 109 -8.69 5.43 -9.04
C ALA A 109 -8.00 6.48 -8.16
N GLU A 110 -8.75 7.13 -7.26
CA GLU A 110 -8.20 8.11 -6.30
C GLU A 110 -7.15 7.46 -5.38
N ALA A 111 -7.43 6.25 -4.86
CA ALA A 111 -6.50 5.54 -4.00
C ALA A 111 -5.20 5.21 -4.75
N THR A 112 -5.30 4.85 -6.04
CA THR A 112 -4.15 4.56 -6.90
C THR A 112 -3.31 5.81 -7.15
N GLU A 113 -3.91 6.96 -7.39
CA GLU A 113 -3.20 8.23 -7.52
C GLU A 113 -2.41 8.56 -6.25
N MET A 114 -3.03 8.40 -5.07
CA MET A 114 -2.36 8.61 -3.79
C MET A 114 -1.19 7.64 -3.57
N ILE A 115 -1.35 6.37 -3.94
CA ILE A 115 -0.29 5.37 -3.89
C ILE A 115 0.86 5.75 -4.83
N ALA A 116 0.56 6.23 -6.06
CA ALA A 116 1.58 6.67 -7.01
C ALA A 116 2.40 7.84 -6.44
N ILE A 117 1.74 8.84 -5.83
CA ILE A 117 2.40 9.96 -5.17
C ILE A 117 3.30 9.48 -4.04
N ALA A 118 2.80 8.57 -3.18
CA ALA A 118 3.57 8.00 -2.09
C ALA A 118 4.84 7.28 -2.57
N LEU A 119 4.73 6.49 -3.65
CA LEU A 119 5.86 5.78 -4.24
C LEU A 119 6.89 6.75 -4.87
N LEU A 120 6.43 7.82 -5.53
CA LEU A 120 7.31 8.85 -6.07
C LEU A 120 8.07 9.60 -4.97
N ASN A 121 7.38 10.01 -3.91
CA ASN A 121 7.99 10.66 -2.73
C ASN A 121 9.15 9.81 -2.16
N ASN A 122 8.95 8.50 -2.04
CA ASN A 122 9.98 7.57 -1.53
C ASN A 122 11.12 7.29 -2.52
N THR A 123 10.94 7.60 -3.81
CA THR A 123 11.99 7.42 -4.83
C THR A 123 13.01 8.56 -4.77
N HIS A 124 12.56 9.78 -4.50
CA HIS A 124 13.45 10.95 -4.36
C HIS A 124 14.48 10.76 -3.23
N CYS A 125 14.07 10.17 -2.10
CA CYS A 125 14.97 9.90 -0.98
C CYS A 125 16.08 8.87 -1.26
N ARG A 126 15.92 8.02 -2.30
CA ARG A 126 16.84 6.90 -2.58
C ARG A 126 17.97 7.22 -3.55
N ASN A 127 17.86 8.32 -4.30
CA ASN A 127 18.93 8.74 -5.20
C ASN A 127 20.08 9.45 -4.47
N ASP A 128 19.87 9.90 -3.23
CA ASP A 128 20.87 10.65 -2.45
C ASP A 128 21.70 9.77 -1.49
N LEU A 129 21.43 8.46 -1.45
CA LEU A 129 22.20 7.47 -0.67
C LEU A 129 23.12 6.60 -1.56
N GLY A 130 23.44 7.08 -2.77
CA GLY A 130 24.17 6.33 -3.78
C GLY A 130 25.32 7.09 -4.47
N THR A 131 26.33 7.50 -3.69
CA THR A 131 27.75 7.52 -4.11
C THR A 131 28.61 7.08 -2.94
#